data_AF-A0A9W8CBI0-F1
#
_entry.id   AF-A0A9W8CBI0-F1
#
_cell.length_a   1.000
_cell.length_b   1.000
_cell.length_c   1.000
_cell.angle_alpha   90.00
_cell.angle_beta   90.00
_cell.angle_gamma   90.00
#
_symmetry.space_group_name_H-M   'P 1'
#
loop_
_entity.id
_entity.type
_entity.pdbx_description
1 polymer ?
#
loop_
_entity_poly.entity_id
_entity_poly.type
_entity_poly.pdbx_seq_one_letter_code
_entity_poly.pdbx_strand_id
1 'polypeptide(L)'
;MWISDKTSPQQPEGLKQRVIKTLLYCTGEMQQFHIQMQDKFFPLQLAEWCLRGISQVILVNNPLSGALILAALLLESPWQALLGMLGLLTSTFTAVMLGQDCEEVSSGLYGFNGMLVALLMGVFSSAGEWYWWLLLPVCLGGATTTFLWSGLAPILDRWDLPVSVFPFNTVILLYLACTGTSNPYFPNYPALPPGAPESTNHTQLHVSQLLQGAVLGMGQIFACQAIGPSLLILVAVLLFSPILAVHSLLGSVIGTVAGLSVSVQRAFLYSGLAGFNGALGSMTVVTYFILNWRTHLLSTASAFLSSYLDFALGNLLAFVGLPASSWAATLTGTLMMLLTGKNLREYRIPRGQVTSPEINFQSGIQWAEANTNVDDV
;
A
#
# COMPACT_ATOMS: atom_id res chain seq x y z
N MET A 1 -61.90 14.33 -3.84
CA MET A 1 -61.70 13.51 -2.63
C MET A 1 -61.03 12.22 -3.06
N TRP A 2 -59.70 12.23 -3.16
CA TRP A 2 -58.89 11.03 -3.43
C TRP A 2 -57.93 10.89 -2.26
N ILE A 3 -57.99 9.72 -1.64
CA ILE A 3 -57.44 9.41 -0.33
C ILE A 3 -55.92 9.27 -0.46
N SER A 4 -55.21 10.01 0.40
CA SER A 4 -53.78 9.85 0.65
C SER A 4 -53.47 8.41 1.01
N ASP A 5 -52.60 7.77 0.24
CA ASP A 5 -52.08 6.46 0.59
C ASP A 5 -51.25 6.59 1.86
N LYS A 6 -51.57 5.75 2.84
CA LYS A 6 -50.98 5.77 4.17
C LYS A 6 -49.52 5.34 4.05
N THR A 7 -48.64 6.16 4.61
CA THR A 7 -47.30 5.75 5.05
C THR A 7 -47.39 4.43 5.81
N SER A 8 -46.95 3.35 5.17
CA SER A 8 -46.74 2.07 5.82
C SER A 8 -45.66 2.25 6.90
N PRO A 9 -45.90 1.80 8.15
CA PRO A 9 -44.88 1.87 9.19
C PRO A 9 -43.73 0.95 8.78
N GLN A 10 -42.53 1.52 8.61
CA GLN A 10 -41.30 0.73 8.47
C GLN A 10 -41.21 -0.21 9.68
N GLN A 11 -41.26 -1.53 9.43
CA GLN A 11 -41.02 -2.52 10.49
C GLN A 11 -39.65 -2.23 11.13
N PRO A 12 -39.52 -2.31 12.46
CA PRO A 12 -38.26 -2.05 13.13
C PRO A 12 -37.20 -3.03 12.60
N GLU A 13 -36.14 -2.49 11.96
CA GLU A 13 -35.01 -3.28 11.44
C GLU A 13 -34.43 -4.14 12.57
N GLY A 14 -34.32 -5.45 12.34
CA GLY A 14 -33.74 -6.37 13.33
C GLY A 14 -32.25 -6.09 13.56
N LEU A 15 -31.74 -6.31 14.78
CA LEU A 15 -30.34 -6.05 15.17
C LEU A 15 -29.32 -6.62 14.16
N LYS A 16 -29.56 -7.83 13.64
CA LYS A 16 -28.71 -8.48 12.63
C LYS A 16 -28.65 -7.69 11.32
N GLN A 17 -29.78 -7.20 10.82
CA GLN A 17 -29.83 -6.41 9.58
C GLN A 17 -29.12 -5.07 9.76
N ARG A 18 -29.31 -4.44 10.93
CA ARG A 18 -28.60 -3.20 11.26
C ARG A 18 -27.09 -3.38 11.31
N VAL A 19 -26.60 -4.46 11.93
CA VAL A 19 -25.16 -4.79 11.98
C VAL A 19 -24.60 -5.05 10.58
N ILE A 20 -25.28 -5.84 9.75
CA ILE A 20 -24.84 -6.12 8.37
C ILE A 20 -24.76 -4.84 7.55
N LYS A 21 -25.78 -3.98 7.64
CA LYS A 21 -25.83 -2.71 6.91
C LYS A 21 -24.70 -1.76 7.33
N THR A 22 -24.43 -1.66 8.64
CA THR A 22 -23.29 -0.87 9.15
C THR A 22 -21.96 -1.44 8.67
N LEU A 23 -21.77 -2.77 8.71
CA LEU A 23 -20.55 -3.40 8.21
C LEU A 23 -20.34 -3.13 6.72
N LEU A 24 -21.38 -3.30 5.89
CA LEU A 24 -21.30 -3.03 4.46
C LEU A 24 -20.98 -1.56 4.17
N TYR A 25 -21.52 -0.61 4.95
CA TYR A 25 -21.19 0.80 4.82
C TYR A 25 -19.71 1.11 5.08
N CYS A 26 -19.06 0.33 5.95
CA CYS A 26 -17.64 0.49 6.29
C CYS A 26 -16.68 -0.20 5.30
N THR A 27 -17.20 -0.98 4.35
CA THR A 27 -16.38 -1.71 3.35
C THR A 27 -16.16 -0.87 2.08
N GLY A 28 -15.21 -1.27 1.23
CA GLY A 28 -14.89 -0.55 0.00
C GLY A 28 -14.45 0.88 0.27
N GLU A 29 -14.70 1.80 -0.65
CA GLU A 29 -14.11 3.14 -0.59
C GLU A 29 -14.82 4.14 0.34
N MET A 30 -15.96 3.74 0.92
CA MET A 30 -16.83 4.64 1.69
C MET A 30 -17.16 5.95 0.95
N GLN A 31 -17.47 5.89 -0.36
CA GLN A 31 -17.70 7.09 -1.18
C GLN A 31 -18.82 8.00 -0.63
N GLN A 32 -19.89 7.41 -0.08
CA GLN A 32 -20.98 8.19 0.54
C GLN A 32 -20.50 8.98 1.77
N PHE A 33 -19.56 8.42 2.54
CA PHE A 33 -18.92 9.15 3.64
C PHE A 33 -18.08 10.30 3.09
N HIS A 34 -17.34 10.09 2.01
CA HIS A 34 -16.54 11.14 1.38
C HIS A 34 -17.38 12.35 0.97
N ILE A 35 -18.49 12.10 0.27
CA ILE A 35 -19.42 13.15 -0.18
C ILE A 35 -19.96 13.93 1.04
N GLN A 36 -20.33 13.24 2.11
CA GLN A 36 -20.82 13.89 3.34
C GLN A 36 -19.75 14.73 4.05
N MET A 37 -18.48 14.36 3.91
CA MET A 37 -17.36 15.08 4.51
C MET A 37 -17.02 16.38 3.76
N GLN A 38 -17.29 16.47 2.46
CA GLN A 38 -17.05 17.67 1.65
C GLN A 38 -17.83 18.90 2.15
N ASP A 39 -18.99 18.69 2.80
CA ASP A 39 -19.80 19.76 3.41
C ASP A 39 -19.35 20.14 4.83
N LYS A 40 -18.32 19.50 5.39
CA LYS A 40 -17.84 19.75 6.77
C LYS A 40 -16.74 20.81 6.81
N PHE A 41 -16.37 21.25 8.00
CA PHE A 41 -15.27 22.20 8.17
C PHE A 41 -13.93 21.57 7.76
N PHE A 42 -13.01 22.41 7.27
CA PHE A 42 -11.74 21.97 6.69
C PHE A 42 -10.93 20.99 7.56
N PRO A 43 -10.75 21.20 8.88
CA PRO A 43 -10.04 20.22 9.72
C PRO A 43 -10.65 18.80 9.71
N LEU A 44 -11.96 18.64 9.59
CA LEU A 44 -12.60 17.32 9.46
C LEU A 44 -12.34 16.71 8.09
N GLN A 45 -12.39 17.52 7.03
CA GLN A 45 -12.02 17.07 5.67
C GLN A 45 -10.57 16.61 5.65
N LEU A 46 -9.65 17.42 6.18
CA LEU A 46 -8.24 17.08 6.26
C LEU A 46 -8.00 15.79 7.06
N ALA A 47 -8.72 15.57 8.15
CA ALA A 47 -8.64 14.33 8.91
C ALA A 47 -9.03 13.11 8.06
N GLU A 48 -10.12 13.20 7.28
CA GLU A 48 -10.49 12.14 6.33
C GLU A 48 -9.41 11.95 5.25
N TRP A 49 -8.93 13.04 4.63
CA TRP A 49 -7.91 12.97 3.58
C TRP A 49 -6.63 12.30 4.11
N CYS A 50 -6.24 12.61 5.35
CA CYS A 50 -5.12 11.97 6.01
C CYS A 50 -5.36 10.48 6.20
N LEU A 51 -6.52 10.08 6.74
CA LEU A 51 -6.83 8.68 6.95
C LEU A 51 -6.86 7.89 5.63
N ARG A 52 -7.43 8.45 4.56
CA ARG A 52 -7.34 7.87 3.22
C ARG A 52 -5.89 7.78 2.76
N GLY A 53 -5.10 8.84 2.93
CA GLY A 53 -3.67 8.84 2.61
C GLY A 53 -2.89 7.75 3.34
N ILE A 54 -3.20 7.45 4.61
CA ILE A 54 -2.58 6.35 5.35
C ILE A 54 -2.91 5.00 4.69
N SER A 55 -4.17 4.77 4.34
CA SER A 55 -4.58 3.50 3.73
C SER A 55 -4.08 3.33 2.29
N GLN A 56 -3.87 4.42 1.56
CA GLN A 56 -3.39 4.39 0.17
C GLN A 56 -1.98 3.80 0.05
N VAL A 57 -1.17 3.82 1.12
CA VAL A 57 0.13 3.11 1.20
C VAL A 57 -0.02 1.63 0.79
N ILE A 58 -1.14 1.01 1.13
CA ILE A 58 -1.45 -0.39 0.85
C ILE A 58 -2.58 -0.54 -0.18
N LEU A 59 -2.70 0.41 -1.12
CA LEU A 59 -3.68 0.39 -2.22
C LEU A 59 -5.15 0.39 -1.75
N VAL A 60 -5.42 0.89 -0.54
CA VAL A 60 -6.76 0.97 0.05
C VAL A 60 -7.20 2.43 0.10
N ASN A 61 -8.41 2.72 -0.38
CA ASN A 61 -9.00 4.07 -0.27
C ASN A 61 -10.15 4.08 0.75
N ASN A 62 -9.85 3.86 2.04
CA ASN A 62 -10.87 3.77 3.09
C ASN A 62 -10.38 4.44 4.39
N PRO A 63 -11.06 5.49 4.88
CA PRO A 63 -10.60 6.22 6.07
C PRO A 63 -10.65 5.38 7.35
N LEU A 64 -11.55 4.40 7.48
CA LEU A 64 -11.60 3.52 8.63
C LEU A 64 -10.43 2.52 8.61
N SER A 65 -10.07 1.99 7.43
CA SER A 65 -8.84 1.22 7.25
C SER A 65 -7.61 2.06 7.61
N GLY A 66 -7.58 3.33 7.20
CA GLY A 66 -6.54 4.29 7.60
C GLY A 66 -6.43 4.47 9.11
N ALA A 67 -7.56 4.55 9.82
CA ALA A 67 -7.58 4.69 11.27
C ALA A 67 -7.04 3.43 11.97
N LEU A 68 -7.37 2.23 11.46
CA LEU A 68 -6.82 0.97 11.96
C LEU A 68 -5.31 0.89 11.74
N ILE A 69 -4.81 1.33 10.58
CA ILE A 69 -3.38 1.38 10.28
C ILE A 69 -2.66 2.42 11.16
N LEU A 70 -3.27 3.59 11.40
CA LEU A 70 -2.71 4.57 12.33
C LEU A 70 -2.61 4.00 13.75
N ALA A 71 -3.63 3.27 14.20
CA ALA A 71 -3.59 2.56 15.47
C ALA A 71 -2.47 1.49 15.48
N ALA A 72 -2.25 0.78 14.36
CA ALA A 72 -1.16 -0.17 14.22
C ALA A 72 0.22 0.51 14.38
N LEU A 73 0.41 1.66 13.73
CA LEU A 73 1.63 2.45 13.85
C LEU A 73 1.85 2.97 15.27
N LEU A 74 0.80 3.43 15.95
CA LEU A 74 0.87 3.87 17.36
C LEU A 74 1.23 2.71 18.30
N LEU A 75 0.73 1.50 18.01
CA LEU A 75 1.07 0.29 18.75
C LEU A 75 2.51 -0.17 18.50
N GLU A 76 3.04 0.03 17.28
CA GLU A 76 4.42 -0.27 16.92
C GLU A 76 5.39 0.73 17.58
N SER A 77 5.22 2.02 17.30
CA SER A 77 6.00 3.11 17.89
C SER A 77 5.27 4.45 17.72
N PRO A 78 4.90 5.14 18.82
CA PRO A 78 4.31 6.47 18.75
C PRO A 78 5.19 7.49 18.00
N TRP A 79 6.52 7.32 18.07
CA TRP A 79 7.46 8.15 17.34
C TRP A 79 7.34 7.95 15.83
N GLN A 80 7.27 6.70 15.36
CA GLN A 80 7.06 6.39 13.94
C GLN A 80 5.71 6.91 13.44
N ALA A 81 4.65 6.76 14.23
CA ALA A 81 3.34 7.30 13.89
C ALA A 81 3.38 8.83 13.74
N LEU A 82 4.08 9.54 14.63
CA LEU A 82 4.25 10.99 14.56
C LEU A 82 5.02 11.40 13.30
N LEU A 83 6.15 10.75 13.00
CA LEU A 83 6.94 11.02 11.79
C LEU A 83 6.13 10.77 10.52
N GLY A 84 5.47 9.61 10.43
CA GLY A 84 4.61 9.24 9.30
C GLY A 84 3.51 10.26 9.05
N MET A 85 2.82 10.69 10.12
CA MET A 85 1.79 11.74 10.02
C MET A 85 2.35 13.10 9.60
N LEU A 86 3.54 13.47 10.07
CA LEU A 86 4.19 14.72 9.65
C LEU A 86 4.57 14.68 8.16
N GLY A 87 5.13 13.57 7.69
CA GLY A 87 5.46 13.36 6.27
C GLY A 87 4.22 13.43 5.38
N LEU A 88 3.14 12.76 5.80
CA LEU A 88 1.85 12.79 5.13
C LEU A 88 1.27 14.20 5.05
N LEU A 89 1.18 14.90 6.18
CA LEU A 89 0.64 16.25 6.23
C LEU A 89 1.45 17.20 5.35
N THR A 90 2.78 17.08 5.39
CA THR A 90 3.65 17.96 4.61
C THR A 90 3.47 17.73 3.11
N SER A 91 3.36 16.48 2.65
CA SER A 91 3.12 16.19 1.23
C SER A 91 1.71 16.62 0.77
N THR A 92 0.67 16.38 1.60
CA THR A 92 -0.70 16.84 1.34
C THR A 92 -0.79 18.36 1.27
N PHE A 93 -0.21 19.09 2.23
CA PHE A 93 -0.20 20.56 2.18
C PHE A 93 0.59 21.09 0.98
N THR A 94 1.72 20.46 0.64
CA THR A 94 2.48 20.82 -0.56
C THR A 94 1.63 20.63 -1.82
N ALA A 95 0.81 19.57 -1.90
CA ALA A 95 -0.07 19.33 -3.04
C ALA A 95 -1.15 20.41 -3.18
N VAL A 96 -1.74 20.84 -2.06
CA VAL A 96 -2.68 21.96 -2.01
C VAL A 96 -1.99 23.27 -2.46
N MET A 97 -0.78 23.55 -1.98
CA MET A 97 -0.02 24.75 -2.35
C MET A 97 0.35 24.77 -3.84
N LEU A 98 0.64 23.62 -4.43
CA LEU A 98 0.94 23.47 -5.85
C LEU A 98 -0.32 23.44 -6.73
N GLY A 99 -1.52 23.51 -6.15
CA GLY A 99 -2.79 23.46 -6.88
C GLY A 99 -2.98 22.15 -7.65
N GLN A 100 -2.56 21.02 -7.05
CA GLN A 100 -2.84 19.70 -7.61
C GLN A 100 -4.35 19.40 -7.60
N ASP A 101 -4.77 18.39 -8.36
CA ASP A 101 -6.17 18.03 -8.50
C ASP A 101 -6.85 17.77 -7.14
N CYS A 102 -8.00 18.42 -6.92
CA CYS A 102 -8.69 18.38 -5.64
C CYS A 102 -9.19 16.98 -5.29
N GLU A 103 -9.61 16.17 -6.27
CA GLU A 103 -10.12 14.82 -6.06
C GLU A 103 -8.97 13.85 -5.73
N GLU A 104 -7.82 13.99 -6.41
CA GLU A 104 -6.62 13.24 -6.07
C GLU A 104 -6.10 13.57 -4.66
N VAL A 105 -6.13 14.86 -4.27
CA VAL A 105 -5.73 15.29 -2.92
C VAL A 105 -6.72 14.79 -1.87
N SER A 106 -8.02 14.91 -2.09
CA SER A 106 -9.05 14.52 -1.12
C SER A 106 -9.19 13.00 -0.95
N SER A 107 -8.82 12.24 -1.97
CA SER A 107 -8.70 10.76 -1.93
C SER A 107 -7.38 10.27 -1.33
N GLY A 108 -6.48 11.18 -0.94
CA GLY A 108 -5.25 10.88 -0.20
C GLY A 108 -4.05 10.46 -1.05
N LEU A 109 -4.10 10.59 -2.38
CA LEU A 109 -3.04 10.11 -3.28
C LEU A 109 -1.69 10.84 -3.09
N TYR A 110 -1.72 12.09 -2.64
CA TYR A 110 -0.51 12.86 -2.36
C TYR A 110 0.07 12.63 -0.95
N GLY A 111 -0.63 11.93 -0.06
CA GLY A 111 -0.23 11.74 1.34
C GLY A 111 0.72 10.56 1.57
N PHE A 112 0.42 9.41 0.94
CA PHE A 112 1.05 8.13 1.29
C PHE A 112 2.57 8.08 1.01
N ASN A 113 3.03 8.73 -0.07
CA ASN A 113 4.45 8.78 -0.39
C ASN A 113 5.25 9.53 0.69
N GLY A 114 4.73 10.67 1.17
CA GLY A 114 5.36 11.43 2.25
C GLY A 114 5.40 10.66 3.57
N MET A 115 4.35 9.88 3.87
CA MET A 115 4.31 8.99 5.02
C MET A 115 5.42 7.94 4.98
N LEU A 116 5.55 7.22 3.87
CA LEU A 116 6.56 6.16 3.72
C LEU A 116 7.99 6.71 3.83
N VAL A 117 8.27 7.86 3.22
CA VAL A 117 9.58 8.53 3.36
C VAL A 117 9.88 8.77 4.83
N ALA A 118 8.92 9.33 5.58
CA ALA A 118 9.12 9.66 6.97
C ALA A 118 9.29 8.44 7.88
N LEU A 119 8.52 7.37 7.64
CA LEU A 119 8.67 6.11 8.36
C LEU A 119 10.07 5.51 8.14
N LEU A 120 10.54 5.45 6.89
CA LEU A 120 11.86 4.89 6.62
C LEU A 120 13.00 5.81 7.09
N MET A 121 12.85 7.13 7.07
CA MET A 121 13.80 8.04 7.73
C MET A 121 13.89 7.75 9.23
N GLY A 122 12.75 7.50 9.89
CA GLY A 122 12.68 7.12 11.30
C GLY A 122 13.36 5.78 11.58
N VAL A 123 13.02 4.75 10.81
CA VAL A 123 13.53 3.37 10.99
C VAL A 123 15.03 3.27 10.75
N PHE A 124 15.55 3.98 9.75
CA PHE A 124 16.99 3.96 9.46
C PHE A 124 17.80 4.94 10.31
N SER A 125 17.18 5.87 11.03
CA SER A 125 17.90 6.82 11.88
C SER A 125 18.62 6.11 13.03
N SER A 126 19.92 6.35 13.18
CA SER A 126 20.71 5.86 14.33
C SER A 126 20.85 6.92 15.43
N ALA A 127 20.21 8.08 15.28
CA ALA A 127 20.17 9.13 16.31
C ALA A 127 19.21 8.80 17.48
N GLY A 128 18.47 7.69 17.39
CA GLY A 128 17.51 7.23 18.40
C GLY A 128 16.09 7.77 18.20
N GLU A 129 15.17 7.27 19.03
CA GLU A 129 13.79 7.77 19.07
C GLU A 129 13.74 9.20 19.63
N TRP A 130 12.71 9.97 19.24
CA TRP A 130 12.48 11.34 19.70
C TRP A 130 13.60 12.34 19.35
N TYR A 131 14.43 12.03 18.36
CA TYR A 131 15.41 12.97 17.81
C TYR A 131 14.70 14.05 16.96
N TRP A 132 14.27 15.13 17.61
CA TRP A 132 13.44 16.19 17.00
C TRP A 132 14.03 16.89 15.78
N TRP A 133 15.35 16.89 15.61
CA TRP A 133 15.98 17.43 14.40
C TRP A 133 15.57 16.66 13.15
N LEU A 134 15.18 15.38 13.28
CA LEU A 134 14.68 14.54 12.18
C LEU A 134 13.38 15.07 11.57
N LEU A 135 12.62 15.90 12.29
CA LEU A 135 11.40 16.51 11.75
C LEU A 135 11.68 17.38 10.51
N LEU A 136 12.84 18.04 10.45
CA LEU A 136 13.22 18.90 9.33
C LEU A 136 13.38 18.11 8.01
N PRO A 137 14.26 17.09 7.91
CA PRO A 137 14.36 16.29 6.69
C PRO A 137 13.07 15.53 6.38
N VAL A 138 12.27 15.15 7.38
CA VAL A 138 10.94 14.54 7.16
C VAL A 138 10.00 15.49 6.43
N CYS A 139 9.90 16.76 6.84
CA CYS A 139 9.10 17.75 6.13
C CYS A 139 9.61 17.97 4.69
N LEU A 140 10.92 18.14 4.52
CA LEU A 140 11.52 18.36 3.21
C LEU A 140 11.34 17.15 2.28
N GLY A 141 11.52 15.93 2.80
CA GLY A 141 11.30 14.69 2.09
C GLY A 141 9.83 14.54 1.67
N GLY A 142 8.90 14.76 2.60
CA GLY A 142 7.46 14.76 2.33
C GLY A 142 7.08 15.72 1.21
N ALA A 143 7.50 16.99 1.28
CA ALA A 143 7.27 17.98 0.23
C ALA A 143 7.87 17.54 -1.12
N THR A 144 9.10 16.99 -1.11
CA THR A 144 9.79 16.51 -2.31
C THR A 144 9.01 15.41 -3.03
N THR A 145 8.32 14.53 -2.30
CA THR A 145 7.50 13.48 -2.93
C THR A 145 6.37 14.06 -3.77
N THR A 146 5.77 15.18 -3.36
CA THR A 146 4.72 15.88 -4.13
C THR A 146 5.28 16.46 -5.43
N PHE A 147 6.47 17.06 -5.40
CA PHE A 147 7.13 17.56 -6.62
C PHE A 147 7.44 16.43 -7.61
N LEU A 148 7.96 15.30 -7.11
CA LEU A 148 8.21 14.13 -7.95
C LEU A 148 6.92 13.53 -8.51
N TRP A 149 5.85 13.47 -7.70
CA TRP A 149 4.55 13.03 -8.17
C TRP A 149 4.07 13.88 -9.33
N SER A 150 4.06 15.20 -9.15
CA SER A 150 3.62 16.16 -10.17
C SER A 150 4.43 16.07 -11.46
N GLY A 151 5.75 15.81 -11.37
CA GLY A 151 6.60 15.61 -12.55
C GLY A 151 6.41 14.26 -13.25
N LEU A 152 6.12 13.20 -12.50
CA LEU A 152 5.95 11.85 -13.03
C LEU A 152 4.55 11.59 -13.61
N ALA A 153 3.51 12.21 -13.04
CA ALA A 153 2.12 11.98 -13.46
C ALA A 153 1.91 12.20 -14.97
N PRO A 154 2.32 13.32 -15.59
CA PRO A 154 2.12 13.53 -17.03
C PRO A 154 2.88 12.54 -17.93
N ILE A 155 3.94 11.92 -17.41
CA ILE A 155 4.71 10.90 -18.13
C ILE A 155 3.94 9.59 -18.08
N LEU A 156 3.57 9.13 -16.89
CA LEU A 156 2.92 7.84 -16.66
C LEU A 156 1.47 7.79 -17.17
N ASP A 157 0.78 8.93 -17.15
CA ASP A 157 -0.57 9.08 -17.68
C ASP A 157 -0.68 8.75 -19.18
N ARG A 158 0.41 8.90 -19.95
CA ARG A 158 0.44 8.52 -21.38
C ARG A 158 0.20 7.03 -21.59
N TRP A 159 0.50 6.22 -20.59
CA TRP A 159 0.28 4.77 -20.58
C TRP A 159 -0.81 4.35 -19.60
N ASP A 160 -1.57 5.32 -19.05
CA ASP A 160 -2.61 5.14 -18.03
C ASP A 160 -2.09 4.46 -16.75
N LEU A 161 -0.84 4.72 -16.38
CA LEU A 161 -0.18 4.11 -15.23
C LEU A 161 -0.29 5.01 -13.99
N PRO A 162 -0.48 4.44 -12.79
CA PRO A 162 -0.40 5.21 -11.56
C PRO A 162 1.05 5.62 -11.28
N VAL A 163 1.23 6.78 -10.64
CA VAL A 163 2.54 7.22 -10.11
C VAL A 163 3.04 6.30 -9.00
N SER A 164 2.14 5.62 -8.29
CA SER A 164 2.49 4.62 -7.27
C SER A 164 3.45 5.21 -6.22
N VAL A 165 4.39 4.41 -5.73
CA VAL A 165 5.40 4.77 -4.73
C VAL A 165 6.77 5.11 -5.36
N PHE A 166 6.83 5.48 -6.64
CA PHE A 166 8.06 5.99 -7.26
C PHE A 166 8.64 7.19 -6.47
N PRO A 167 7.83 8.21 -6.08
CA PRO A 167 8.34 9.34 -5.30
C PRO A 167 8.97 8.93 -3.97
N PHE A 168 8.30 8.07 -3.19
CA PHE A 168 8.82 7.54 -1.93
C PHE A 168 10.19 6.90 -2.13
N ASN A 169 10.26 5.94 -3.05
CA ASN A 169 11.45 5.14 -3.30
C ASN A 169 12.65 5.97 -3.78
N THR A 170 12.41 7.01 -4.58
CA THR A 170 13.45 7.96 -5.00
C THR A 170 13.93 8.82 -3.84
N VAL A 171 13.01 9.43 -3.08
CA VAL A 171 13.38 10.36 -1.99
C VAL A 171 14.11 9.64 -0.87
N ILE A 172 13.66 8.45 -0.46
CA ILE A 172 14.32 7.72 0.63
C ILE A 172 15.74 7.29 0.25
N LEU A 173 15.95 6.80 -0.98
CA LEU A 173 17.28 6.43 -1.45
C LEU A 173 18.22 7.63 -1.49
N LEU A 174 17.75 8.76 -2.03
CA LEU A 174 18.55 10.00 -2.08
C LEU A 174 18.91 10.48 -0.67
N TYR A 175 17.94 10.50 0.25
CA TYR A 175 18.18 10.89 1.64
C TYR A 175 19.22 10.00 2.32
N LEU A 176 19.07 8.68 2.24
CA LEU A 176 19.98 7.73 2.89
C LEU A 176 21.38 7.78 2.27
N ALA A 177 21.48 7.97 0.95
CA ALA A 177 22.75 8.11 0.24
C ALA A 177 23.50 9.40 0.59
N CYS A 178 22.78 10.51 0.75
CA CYS A 178 23.37 11.81 1.09
C CYS A 178 23.73 11.94 2.57
N THR A 179 23.01 11.27 3.46
CA THR A 179 23.31 11.28 4.90
C THR A 179 24.40 10.26 5.22
N GLY A 180 24.14 8.99 4.99
CA GLY A 180 25.04 7.89 5.32
C GLY A 180 25.28 7.72 6.83
N THR A 181 26.13 6.75 7.16
CA THR A 181 26.40 6.34 8.56
C THR A 181 27.21 7.36 9.36
N SER A 182 28.04 8.15 8.69
CA SER A 182 28.97 9.11 9.32
C SER A 182 28.44 10.55 9.38
N ASN A 183 27.18 10.79 9.04
CA ASN A 183 26.61 12.14 9.12
C ASN A 183 26.58 12.62 10.58
N PRO A 184 27.08 13.83 10.90
CA PRO A 184 27.09 14.31 12.27
C PRO A 184 25.70 14.67 12.83
N TYR A 185 24.71 14.90 11.96
CA TYR A 185 23.36 15.33 12.37
C TYR A 185 22.32 14.24 12.12
N PHE A 186 22.40 13.56 10.99
CA PHE A 186 21.41 12.57 10.57
C PHE A 186 22.06 11.23 10.24
N PRO A 187 22.79 10.60 11.18
CA PRO A 187 23.42 9.31 10.91
C PRO A 187 22.34 8.23 10.73
N ASN A 188 22.63 7.26 9.86
CA ASN A 188 21.71 6.15 9.59
C ASN A 188 22.38 4.77 9.78
N TYR A 189 21.56 3.74 9.96
CA TYR A 189 22.00 2.34 9.92
C TYR A 189 22.16 1.89 8.45
N PRO A 190 23.23 1.15 8.11
CA PRO A 190 23.38 0.62 6.76
C PRO A 190 22.41 -0.56 6.55
N ALA A 191 21.82 -0.64 5.36
CA ALA A 191 21.04 -1.80 4.95
C ALA A 191 21.95 -3.03 4.77
N LEU A 192 21.46 -4.19 5.22
CA LEU A 192 22.17 -5.46 5.10
C LEU A 192 21.71 -6.24 3.86
N PRO A 193 22.61 -7.00 3.20
CA PRO A 193 22.24 -7.81 2.05
C PRO A 193 21.29 -8.95 2.47
N PRO A 194 20.23 -9.24 1.68
CA PRO A 194 19.32 -10.36 1.97
C PRO A 194 19.97 -11.73 1.89
N GLY A 195 20.96 -11.93 1.00
CA GLY A 195 21.61 -13.23 0.78
C GLY A 195 22.38 -13.73 2.00
N ALA A 196 22.35 -15.06 2.26
CA ALA A 196 23.10 -15.65 3.36
C ALA A 196 24.61 -15.71 3.07
N PRO A 197 25.49 -15.35 4.03
CA PRO A 197 26.91 -15.64 3.90
C PRO A 197 27.15 -17.16 3.94
N GLU A 198 28.16 -17.62 3.20
CA GLU A 198 28.48 -19.04 2.90
C GLU A 198 28.65 -19.97 4.12
N SER A 199 28.73 -19.45 5.35
CA SER A 199 29.18 -20.20 6.54
C SER A 199 28.08 -20.71 7.48
N THR A 200 26.79 -20.48 7.19
CA THR A 200 25.72 -20.85 8.14
C THR A 200 25.17 -22.26 7.90
N ASN A 201 25.82 -23.27 8.51
CA ASN A 201 25.35 -24.67 8.66
C ASN A 201 24.07 -24.78 9.52
N HIS A 202 22.99 -24.15 9.09
CA HIS A 202 21.72 -24.16 9.80
C HIS A 202 20.62 -24.65 8.87
N THR A 203 20.48 -25.97 8.81
CA THR A 203 19.39 -26.67 8.08
C THR A 203 18.05 -26.61 8.81
N GLN A 204 18.01 -26.11 10.05
CA GLN A 204 16.78 -26.04 10.83
C GLN A 204 15.97 -24.79 10.47
N LEU A 205 14.85 -25.02 9.78
CA LEU A 205 13.82 -24.02 9.50
C LEU A 205 12.64 -24.23 10.46
N HIS A 206 12.26 -23.20 11.20
CA HIS A 206 11.05 -23.22 12.00
C HIS A 206 9.85 -22.79 11.16
N VAL A 207 8.99 -23.75 10.81
CA VAL A 207 7.77 -23.50 10.00
C VAL A 207 6.87 -22.47 10.66
N SER A 208 6.74 -22.47 11.99
CA SER A 208 5.96 -21.47 12.72
C SER A 208 6.47 -20.04 12.51
N GLN A 209 7.79 -19.85 12.51
CA GLN A 209 8.41 -18.54 12.26
C GLN A 209 8.31 -18.13 10.80
N LEU A 210 8.30 -19.08 9.85
CA LEU A 210 8.01 -18.78 8.44
C LEU A 210 6.56 -18.32 8.24
N LEU A 211 5.60 -19.00 8.87
CA LEU A 211 4.19 -18.60 8.84
C LEU A 211 3.99 -17.22 9.49
N GLN A 212 4.67 -16.97 10.61
CA GLN A 212 4.67 -15.65 11.24
C GLN A 212 5.30 -14.59 10.33
N GLY A 213 6.43 -14.91 9.68
CA GLY A 213 7.10 -14.04 8.71
C GLY A 213 6.18 -13.63 7.56
N ALA A 214 5.37 -14.55 7.03
CA ALA A 214 4.39 -14.24 6.00
C ALA A 214 3.34 -13.21 6.48
N VAL A 215 2.90 -13.26 7.74
CA VAL A 215 2.01 -12.25 8.30
C VAL A 215 2.75 -10.94 8.57
N LEU A 216 3.98 -10.99 9.09
CA LEU A 216 4.82 -9.82 9.32
C LEU A 216 5.15 -9.07 8.03
N GLY A 217 5.17 -9.74 6.88
CA GLY A 217 5.31 -9.09 5.58
C GLY A 217 4.24 -8.03 5.32
N MET A 218 3.04 -8.15 5.92
CA MET A 218 2.02 -7.10 5.87
C MET A 218 2.42 -5.86 6.69
N GLY A 219 3.03 -6.07 7.87
CA GLY A 219 3.55 -4.99 8.71
C GLY A 219 4.72 -4.25 8.07
N GLN A 220 5.60 -4.98 7.39
CA GLN A 220 6.79 -4.42 6.73
C GLN A 220 6.45 -3.42 5.61
N ILE A 221 5.24 -3.44 5.05
CA ILE A 221 4.76 -2.39 4.12
C ILE A 221 4.81 -1.00 4.80
N PHE A 222 4.58 -0.94 6.11
CA PHE A 222 4.66 0.26 6.95
C PHE A 222 5.90 0.27 7.85
N ALA A 223 6.86 -0.63 7.60
CA ALA A 223 8.02 -0.88 8.44
C ALA A 223 7.71 -1.29 9.90
N CYS A 224 6.55 -1.90 10.14
CA CYS A 224 6.20 -2.51 11.43
C CYS A 224 6.81 -3.91 11.54
N GLN A 225 7.43 -4.21 12.68
CA GLN A 225 8.10 -5.48 12.94
C GLN A 225 7.31 -6.39 13.89
N ALA A 226 6.34 -5.85 14.62
CA ALA A 226 5.54 -6.62 15.55
C ALA A 226 4.31 -7.26 14.90
N ILE A 227 3.93 -8.44 15.42
CA ILE A 227 2.80 -9.22 14.91
C ILE A 227 1.45 -8.53 15.14
N GLY A 228 1.29 -7.79 16.26
CA GLY A 228 0.05 -7.08 16.59
C GLY A 228 -0.30 -6.01 15.55
N PRO A 229 0.58 -5.03 15.29
CA PRO A 229 0.42 -4.06 14.21
C PRO A 229 0.21 -4.71 12.84
N SER A 230 0.96 -5.77 12.52
CA SER A 230 0.83 -6.49 11.25
C SER A 230 -0.55 -7.12 11.04
N LEU A 231 -1.11 -7.73 12.09
CA LEU A 231 -2.48 -8.27 12.06
C LEU A 231 -3.53 -7.15 11.93
N LEU A 232 -3.32 -6.02 12.60
CA LEU A 232 -4.24 -4.89 12.53
C LEU A 232 -4.25 -4.26 11.12
N ILE A 233 -3.09 -4.18 10.46
CA ILE A 233 -2.98 -3.78 9.04
C ILE A 233 -3.72 -4.79 8.15
N LEU A 234 -3.56 -6.10 8.38
CA LEU A 234 -4.30 -7.11 7.61
C LEU A 234 -5.82 -7.00 7.82
N VAL A 235 -6.28 -6.71 9.04
CA VAL A 235 -7.70 -6.43 9.33
C VAL A 235 -8.18 -5.17 8.61
N ALA A 236 -7.34 -4.14 8.50
CA ALA A 236 -7.66 -2.93 7.74
C ALA A 236 -7.84 -3.20 6.24
N VAL A 237 -7.02 -4.06 5.64
CA VAL A 237 -7.19 -4.51 4.25
C VAL A 237 -8.44 -5.38 4.11
N LEU A 238 -8.67 -6.31 5.04
CA LEU A 238 -9.85 -7.18 5.05
C LEU A 238 -11.17 -6.40 5.15
N LEU A 239 -11.19 -5.34 5.96
CA LEU A 239 -12.32 -4.42 6.08
C LEU A 239 -12.63 -3.75 4.73
N PHE A 240 -11.60 -3.35 3.99
CA PHE A 240 -11.77 -2.74 2.68
C PHE A 240 -12.22 -3.77 1.63
N SER A 241 -11.47 -4.86 1.49
CA SER A 241 -11.65 -5.88 0.47
C SER A 241 -11.08 -7.23 0.94
N PRO A 242 -11.94 -8.24 1.21
CA PRO A 242 -11.49 -9.60 1.46
C PRO A 242 -10.64 -10.20 0.32
N ILE A 243 -10.96 -9.88 -0.94
CA ILE A 243 -10.18 -10.36 -2.09
C ILE A 243 -8.76 -9.81 -2.05
N LEU A 244 -8.61 -8.52 -1.74
CA LEU A 244 -7.30 -7.87 -1.63
C LEU A 244 -6.50 -8.44 -0.46
N ALA A 245 -7.15 -8.69 0.69
CA ALA A 245 -6.50 -9.27 1.87
C ALA A 245 -5.99 -10.70 1.64
N VAL A 246 -6.74 -11.51 0.89
CA VAL A 246 -6.27 -12.86 0.50
C VAL A 246 -5.05 -12.75 -0.41
N HIS A 247 -5.08 -11.87 -1.41
CA HIS A 247 -3.98 -11.74 -2.35
C HIS A 247 -2.74 -11.06 -1.75
N SER A 248 -2.91 -10.19 -0.76
CA SER A 248 -1.80 -9.62 -0.02
C SER A 248 -1.05 -10.69 0.79
N LEU A 249 -1.79 -11.54 1.51
CA LEU A 249 -1.20 -12.64 2.28
C LEU A 249 -0.59 -13.70 1.35
N LEU A 250 -1.28 -14.05 0.25
CA LEU A 250 -0.76 -14.96 -0.77
C LEU A 250 0.56 -14.44 -1.35
N GLY A 251 0.62 -13.15 -1.70
CA GLY A 251 1.84 -12.52 -2.21
C GLY A 251 2.99 -12.57 -1.20
N SER A 252 2.69 -12.34 0.09
CA SER A 252 3.68 -12.44 1.16
C SER A 252 4.21 -13.87 1.37
N VAL A 253 3.32 -14.86 1.29
CA VAL A 253 3.71 -16.28 1.31
C VAL A 253 4.59 -16.62 0.11
N ILE A 254 4.22 -16.19 -1.09
CA ILE A 254 5.03 -16.39 -2.31
C ILE A 254 6.41 -15.76 -2.15
N GLY A 255 6.51 -14.56 -1.57
CA GLY A 255 7.80 -13.91 -1.31
C GLY A 255 8.66 -14.66 -0.30
N THR A 256 8.05 -15.20 0.75
CA THR A 256 8.74 -16.08 1.71
C THR A 256 9.28 -17.34 1.03
N VAL A 257 8.48 -17.97 0.16
CA VAL A 257 8.90 -19.15 -0.63
C VAL A 257 10.01 -18.78 -1.63
N ALA A 258 9.93 -17.63 -2.29
CA ALA A 258 10.97 -17.12 -3.16
C ALA A 258 12.28 -16.85 -2.40
N GLY A 259 12.21 -16.37 -1.17
CA GLY A 259 13.39 -16.20 -0.31
C GLY A 259 14.04 -17.54 0.05
N LEU A 260 13.23 -18.57 0.31
CA LEU A 260 13.72 -19.93 0.56
C LEU A 260 14.40 -20.54 -0.68
N SER A 261 13.89 -20.30 -1.89
CA SER A 261 14.46 -20.86 -3.12
C SER A 261 15.84 -20.28 -3.50
N VAL A 262 16.20 -19.12 -2.96
CA VAL A 262 17.52 -18.48 -3.17
C VAL A 262 18.34 -18.33 -1.89
N SER A 263 17.97 -19.05 -0.83
CA SER A 263 18.72 -19.09 0.44
C SER A 263 18.94 -17.72 1.08
N VAL A 264 17.90 -16.89 1.12
CA VAL A 264 17.88 -15.62 1.88
C VAL A 264 18.08 -15.90 3.38
N GLN A 265 18.70 -14.96 4.09
CA GLN A 265 18.94 -15.07 5.53
C GLN A 265 17.65 -15.32 6.32
N ARG A 266 17.69 -16.24 7.30
CA ARG A 266 16.53 -16.56 8.15
C ARG A 266 15.94 -15.34 8.85
N ALA A 267 16.77 -14.41 9.30
CA ALA A 267 16.29 -13.18 9.94
C ALA A 267 15.42 -12.35 8.97
N PHE A 268 15.77 -12.31 7.69
CA PHE A 268 15.01 -11.62 6.65
C PHE A 268 13.68 -12.34 6.33
N LEU A 269 13.67 -13.67 6.38
CA LEU A 269 12.44 -14.47 6.26
C LEU A 269 11.51 -14.28 7.47
N TYR A 270 12.04 -14.40 8.68
CA TYR A 270 11.25 -14.39 9.93
C TYR A 270 10.74 -13.00 10.31
N SER A 271 11.42 -11.94 9.87
CA SER A 271 10.96 -10.55 10.04
C SER A 271 9.90 -10.13 9.02
N GLY A 272 9.62 -10.97 8.01
CA GLY A 272 8.68 -10.67 6.93
C GLY A 272 9.23 -9.78 5.82
N LEU A 273 10.51 -9.39 5.86
CA LEU A 273 11.14 -8.58 4.82
C LEU A 273 11.14 -9.27 3.45
N ALA A 274 11.13 -10.61 3.41
CA ALA A 274 11.01 -11.35 2.16
C ALA A 274 9.61 -11.29 1.52
N GLY A 275 8.58 -10.93 2.28
CA GLY A 275 7.19 -11.06 1.85
C GLY A 275 6.55 -9.77 1.33
N PHE A 276 6.94 -8.60 1.84
CA PHE A 276 6.16 -7.38 1.64
C PHE A 276 6.14 -6.90 0.18
N ASN A 277 7.26 -6.99 -0.55
CA ASN A 277 7.29 -6.69 -1.99
C ASN A 277 6.43 -7.67 -2.79
N GLY A 278 6.42 -8.96 -2.42
CA GLY A 278 5.53 -9.96 -3.01
C GLY A 278 4.05 -9.66 -2.76
N ALA A 279 3.70 -9.21 -1.55
CA ALA A 279 2.36 -8.77 -1.21
C ALA A 279 1.92 -7.59 -2.09
N LEU A 280 2.71 -6.51 -2.15
CA LEU A 280 2.42 -5.34 -2.97
C LEU A 280 2.31 -5.66 -4.47
N GLY A 281 3.19 -6.53 -4.99
CA GLY A 281 3.14 -6.98 -6.39
C GLY A 281 1.86 -7.74 -6.73
N SER A 282 1.42 -8.64 -5.84
CA SER A 282 0.15 -9.37 -5.96
C SER A 282 -1.06 -8.42 -5.92
N MET A 283 -1.09 -7.54 -4.91
CA MET A 283 -2.16 -6.57 -4.69
C MET A 283 -2.31 -5.61 -5.87
N THR A 284 -1.19 -5.17 -6.46
CA THR A 284 -1.21 -4.28 -7.63
C THR A 284 -1.96 -4.94 -8.79
N VAL A 285 -1.69 -6.20 -9.11
CA VAL A 285 -2.37 -6.88 -10.21
C VAL A 285 -3.88 -7.01 -9.93
N VAL A 286 -4.26 -7.40 -8.72
CA VAL A 286 -5.68 -7.60 -8.38
C VAL A 286 -6.47 -6.30 -8.26
N THR A 287 -5.77 -5.18 -8.03
CA THR A 287 -6.37 -3.84 -8.00
C THR A 287 -6.61 -3.32 -9.43
N TYR A 288 -5.64 -3.47 -10.32
CA TYR A 288 -5.65 -2.87 -11.67
C TYR A 288 -6.15 -3.82 -12.78
N PHE A 289 -6.51 -5.06 -12.45
CA PHE A 289 -7.06 -6.02 -13.40
C PHE A 289 -8.33 -6.69 -12.87
N ILE A 290 -9.28 -6.94 -13.76
CA ILE A 290 -10.47 -7.73 -13.46
C ILE A 290 -10.05 -9.14 -13.05
N LEU A 291 -10.46 -9.57 -11.86
CA LEU A 291 -10.05 -10.86 -11.31
C LEU A 291 -10.65 -12.01 -12.10
N ASN A 292 -9.81 -12.92 -12.57
CA ASN A 292 -10.17 -14.20 -13.15
C ASN A 292 -8.97 -15.15 -13.00
N TRP A 293 -9.07 -16.38 -13.48
CA TRP A 293 -7.97 -17.34 -13.35
C TRP A 293 -6.65 -16.87 -13.99
N ARG A 294 -6.69 -16.18 -15.13
CA ARG A 294 -5.50 -15.68 -15.82
C ARG A 294 -4.84 -14.54 -15.04
N THR A 295 -5.62 -13.59 -14.54
CA THR A 295 -5.11 -12.45 -13.76
C THR A 295 -4.71 -12.87 -12.34
N HIS A 296 -5.30 -13.92 -11.78
CA HIS A 296 -4.81 -14.57 -10.57
C HIS A 296 -3.41 -15.18 -10.77
N LEU A 297 -3.20 -15.92 -11.87
CA LEU A 297 -1.85 -16.42 -12.22
C LEU A 297 -0.86 -15.27 -12.46
N LEU A 298 -1.30 -14.18 -13.10
CA LEU A 298 -0.50 -12.97 -13.28
C LEU A 298 -0.13 -12.34 -11.92
N SER A 299 -1.05 -12.29 -10.96
CA SER A 299 -0.78 -11.76 -9.61
C SER A 299 0.25 -12.61 -8.87
N THR A 300 0.18 -13.93 -9.02
CA THR A 300 1.15 -14.89 -8.46
C THR A 300 2.53 -14.69 -9.08
N ALA A 301 2.60 -14.52 -10.41
CA ALA A 301 3.84 -14.22 -11.12
C ALA A 301 4.44 -12.86 -10.70
N SER A 302 3.59 -11.84 -10.55
CA SER A 302 3.98 -10.50 -10.07
C SER A 302 4.55 -10.56 -8.65
N ALA A 303 3.93 -11.32 -7.74
CA ALA A 303 4.43 -11.51 -6.39
C ALA A 303 5.82 -12.17 -6.38
N PHE A 304 5.99 -13.24 -7.15
CA PHE A 304 7.26 -13.95 -7.28
C PHE A 304 8.36 -13.04 -7.85
N LEU A 305 8.07 -12.34 -8.96
CA LEU A 305 9.02 -11.45 -9.61
C LEU A 305 9.37 -10.25 -8.73
N SER A 306 8.40 -9.66 -8.02
CA SER A 306 8.64 -8.58 -7.06
C SER A 306 9.58 -9.03 -5.94
N SER A 307 9.44 -10.26 -5.46
CA SER A 307 10.30 -10.80 -4.39
C SER A 307 11.71 -11.10 -4.89
N TYR A 308 11.86 -11.73 -6.06
CA TYR A 308 13.17 -11.96 -6.68
C TYR A 308 13.91 -10.66 -6.98
N LEU A 309 13.20 -9.66 -7.51
CA LEU A 309 13.76 -8.36 -7.79
C LEU A 309 14.16 -7.64 -6.50
N ASP A 310 13.41 -7.80 -5.40
CA ASP A 310 13.76 -7.25 -4.09
C ASP A 310 15.08 -7.83 -3.57
N PHE A 311 15.26 -9.15 -3.65
CA PHE A 311 16.52 -9.77 -3.23
C PHE A 311 17.71 -9.34 -4.11
N ALA A 312 17.49 -9.25 -5.44
CA ALA A 312 18.53 -8.82 -6.37
C ALA A 312 18.94 -7.36 -6.13
N LEU A 313 17.97 -6.44 -6.01
CA LEU A 313 18.22 -5.05 -5.71
C LEU A 313 18.80 -4.86 -4.30
N GLY A 314 18.32 -5.63 -3.32
CA GLY A 314 18.81 -5.58 -1.94
C GLY A 314 20.28 -5.97 -1.85
N ASN A 315 20.69 -7.04 -2.54
CA ASN A 315 22.10 -7.41 -2.62
C ASN A 315 22.95 -6.34 -3.32
N LEU A 316 22.44 -5.73 -4.40
CA LEU A 316 23.15 -4.69 -5.15
C LEU A 316 23.30 -3.38 -4.35
N LEU A 317 22.23 -2.91 -3.70
CA LEU A 317 22.20 -1.64 -2.99
C LEU A 317 22.87 -1.73 -1.61
N ALA A 318 22.89 -2.90 -0.99
CA ALA A 318 23.60 -3.11 0.27
C ALA A 318 25.13 -2.88 0.16
N PHE A 319 25.73 -2.99 -1.03
CA PHE A 319 27.14 -2.63 -1.25
C PHE A 319 27.45 -1.16 -0.91
N VAL A 320 26.45 -0.29 -1.02
CA VAL A 320 26.53 1.13 -0.65
C VAL A 320 25.68 1.45 0.59
N GLY A 321 25.24 0.42 1.32
CA GLY A 321 24.46 0.55 2.55
C GLY A 321 23.01 0.98 2.36
N LEU A 322 22.45 0.88 1.15
CA LEU A 322 21.10 1.34 0.84
C LEU A 322 20.08 0.19 0.74
N PRO A 323 18.83 0.39 1.18
CA PRO A 323 17.77 -0.61 1.05
C PRO A 323 17.12 -0.60 -0.34
N ALA A 324 16.63 -1.76 -0.79
CA ALA A 324 15.79 -1.83 -2.00
C ALA A 324 14.41 -1.17 -1.82
N SER A 325 13.93 -1.08 -0.57
CA SER A 325 12.61 -0.52 -0.24
C SER A 325 11.50 -1.21 -1.07
N SER A 326 10.55 -0.47 -1.65
CA SER A 326 9.50 -1.05 -2.49
C SER A 326 9.75 -0.85 -4.00
N TRP A 327 11.00 -0.56 -4.41
CA TRP A 327 11.35 -0.45 -5.84
C TRP A 327 10.96 -1.71 -6.61
N ALA A 328 11.15 -2.87 -6.01
CA ALA A 328 10.91 -4.14 -6.66
C ALA A 328 9.43 -4.36 -7.00
N ALA A 329 8.53 -4.16 -6.04
CA ALA A 329 7.09 -4.22 -6.28
C ALA A 329 6.62 -3.10 -7.23
N THR A 330 7.19 -1.90 -7.12
CA THR A 330 6.84 -0.76 -7.98
C THR A 330 7.15 -1.05 -9.45
N LEU A 331 8.40 -1.44 -9.74
CA LEU A 331 8.84 -1.75 -11.09
C LEU A 331 8.08 -2.95 -11.68
N THR A 332 7.88 -3.99 -10.86
CA THR A 332 7.17 -5.20 -11.30
C THR A 332 5.70 -4.92 -11.57
N GLY A 333 5.01 -4.20 -10.67
CA GLY A 333 3.62 -3.79 -10.85
C GLY A 333 3.43 -2.93 -12.10
N THR A 334 4.32 -1.96 -12.32
CA THR A 334 4.34 -1.15 -13.56
C THR A 334 4.55 -2.01 -14.79
N LEU A 335 5.48 -2.97 -14.75
CA LEU A 335 5.72 -3.91 -15.84
C LEU A 335 4.46 -4.74 -16.15
N MET A 336 3.78 -5.27 -15.14
CA MET A 336 2.55 -6.05 -15.33
C MET A 336 1.46 -5.25 -16.04
N MET A 337 1.29 -3.97 -15.68
CA MET A 337 0.31 -3.07 -16.32
C MET A 337 0.68 -2.67 -17.76
N LEU A 338 1.95 -2.79 -18.14
CA LEU A 338 2.45 -2.52 -19.50
C LEU A 338 2.42 -3.74 -20.43
N LEU A 339 2.09 -4.93 -19.94
CA LEU A 339 2.04 -6.13 -20.77
C LEU A 339 1.02 -5.98 -21.90
N THR A 340 1.47 -6.25 -23.13
CA THR A 340 0.68 -6.02 -24.37
C THR A 340 -0.05 -7.26 -24.88
N GLY A 341 0.04 -8.40 -24.18
CA GLY A 341 -0.62 -9.63 -24.58
C GLY A 341 -2.14 -9.43 -24.67
N LYS A 342 -2.74 -9.69 -25.85
CA LYS A 342 -4.18 -9.48 -26.10
C LYS A 342 -5.06 -10.04 -24.98
N ASN A 343 -4.78 -11.28 -24.57
CA ASN A 343 -5.48 -12.01 -23.52
C ASN A 343 -5.37 -11.44 -22.10
N LEU A 344 -4.48 -10.48 -21.83
CA LEU A 344 -4.30 -9.85 -20.51
C LEU A 344 -4.70 -8.37 -20.53
N ARG A 345 -4.43 -7.68 -21.64
CA ARG A 345 -4.75 -6.28 -21.82
C ARG A 345 -6.24 -5.99 -21.71
N GLU A 346 -7.09 -6.92 -22.16
CA GLU A 346 -8.56 -6.81 -22.08
C GLU A 346 -9.09 -6.77 -20.64
N TYR A 347 -8.33 -7.30 -19.67
CA TYR A 347 -8.72 -7.31 -18.27
C TYR A 347 -8.17 -6.12 -17.49
N ARG A 348 -7.30 -5.28 -18.09
CA ARG A 348 -6.74 -4.12 -17.40
C ARG A 348 -7.82 -3.05 -17.23
N ILE A 349 -7.99 -2.59 -16.00
CA ILE A 349 -8.96 -1.56 -15.64
C ILE A 349 -8.30 -0.19 -15.86
N PRO A 350 -8.97 0.75 -16.55
CA PRO A 350 -8.48 2.12 -16.66
C PRO A 350 -8.32 2.74 -15.28
N ARG A 351 -7.23 3.49 -15.01
CA ARG A 351 -6.91 3.94 -13.64
C ARG A 351 -8.03 4.70 -12.95
N GLY A 352 -8.76 5.55 -13.70
CA GLY A 352 -9.86 6.36 -13.17
C GLY A 352 -11.14 5.58 -12.88
N GLN A 353 -11.17 4.28 -13.18
CA GLN A 353 -12.28 3.37 -12.91
C GLN A 353 -11.93 2.31 -11.86
N VAL A 354 -10.69 2.33 -11.34
CA VAL A 354 -10.23 1.37 -10.33
C VAL A 354 -10.92 1.64 -9.00
N THR A 355 -11.61 0.62 -8.49
CA THR A 355 -12.24 0.62 -7.17
C THR A 355 -11.78 -0.60 -6.36
N SER A 356 -12.60 -1.13 -5.45
CA SER A 356 -12.28 -2.39 -4.77
C SER A 356 -12.34 -3.59 -5.73
N PRO A 357 -11.50 -4.63 -5.53
CA PRO A 357 -11.51 -5.82 -6.38
C PRO A 357 -12.88 -6.50 -6.54
N GLU A 358 -13.73 -6.47 -5.52
CA GLU A 358 -15.09 -7.02 -5.57
C GLU A 358 -15.98 -6.27 -6.58
N ILE A 359 -15.92 -4.93 -6.57
CA ILE A 359 -16.71 -4.09 -7.48
C ILE A 359 -16.16 -4.22 -8.90
N ASN A 360 -14.84 -4.18 -9.05
CA ASN A 360 -14.15 -4.37 -10.34
C ASN A 360 -14.48 -5.73 -10.98
N PHE A 361 -14.62 -6.78 -10.16
CA PHE A 361 -15.03 -8.10 -10.64
C PHE A 361 -16.49 -8.11 -11.12
N GLN A 362 -17.40 -7.51 -10.35
CA GLN A 362 -18.82 -7.43 -10.71
C GLN A 362 -19.06 -6.61 -11.98
N SER A 363 -18.38 -5.47 -12.12
CA SER A 363 -18.47 -4.63 -13.33
C SER A 363 -17.91 -5.36 -14.56
N GLY A 364 -16.84 -6.13 -14.39
CA GLY A 364 -16.27 -6.98 -15.43
C GLY A 364 -17.24 -8.06 -15.94
N ILE A 365 -18.00 -8.71 -15.04
CA ILE A 365 -19.04 -9.68 -15.41
C ILE A 365 -20.15 -9.01 -16.21
N GLN A 366 -20.65 -7.87 -15.73
CA GLN A 366 -21.73 -7.14 -16.41
C GLN A 366 -21.33 -6.68 -17.82
N TRP A 367 -20.07 -6.27 -18.00
CA TRP A 367 -19.54 -5.90 -19.32
C TRP A 367 -19.46 -7.10 -20.28
N ALA A 368 -19.04 -8.27 -19.78
CA ALA A 368 -19.00 -9.50 -20.57
C ALA A 368 -20.42 -9.95 -21.00
N GLU A 369 -21.40 -9.88 -20.08
CA GLU A 369 -22.80 -10.24 -20.35
C GLU A 369 -23.47 -9.26 -21.33
N ALA A 370 -23.13 -7.97 -21.27
CA ALA A 370 -23.65 -6.96 -22.20
C ALA A 370 -23.16 -7.19 -23.63
N ASN A 371 -21.90 -7.59 -23.82
CA ASN A 371 -21.34 -7.84 -25.15
C ASN A 371 -21.86 -9.14 -25.79
N THR A 372 -22.12 -10.19 -25.00
CA THR A 372 -22.71 -11.44 -25.54
C THR A 372 -24.14 -11.24 -26.04
N ASN A 373 -24.90 -10.29 -25.50
CA ASN A 373 -26.28 -10.01 -25.94
C ASN A 373 -26.36 -9.16 -27.21
N VAL A 374 -25.26 -8.55 -27.66
CA VAL A 374 -25.21 -7.75 -28.90
C VAL A 374 -24.86 -8.62 -30.11
N ASP A 375 -24.17 -9.75 -29.90
CA ASP A 375 -23.81 -10.69 -30.97
C ASP A 375 -24.93 -11.71 -31.31
N ASP A 376 -26.00 -11.76 -30.51
CA ASP A 376 -27.17 -12.64 -30.68
C ASP A 376 -28.41 -11.92 -31.29
N VAL A 377 -28.25 -10.69 -31.80
CA VAL A 377 -29.29 -9.89 -32.51
C VAL A 377 -28.78 -9.47 -33.88
#